data_AF-A0A2P6VQK3-F1
#
_entry.id   AF-A0A2P6VQK3-F1
#
_cell.length_a   1.000
_cell.length_b   1.000
_cell.length_c   1.000
_cell.angle_alpha   90.00
_cell.angle_beta   90.00
_cell.angle_gamma   90.00
#
_symmetry.space_group_name_H-M   'P 1'
#
loop_
_entity.id
_entity.type
_entity.pdbx_description
1 polymer ?
#
loop_
_entity_poly.entity_id
_entity_poly.type
_entity_poly.pdbx_seq_one_letter_code
_entity_poly.pdbx_strand_id
1 'polypeptide(L)'
;MVIDKMERITTAWRPEGEWIARLDLVEEGDRLAVAEMEAVGNCGGECKTIQLAAEQVVGEHDTDMAEALFTGKKSRAQFNNWLCYELTGGCRSKPPPLPKDRTPGPPFEPKQEGDQNLDAMLGGLADQGLGGSKVRDELMQKLGVAREAEEEEEAGDGMSADAMLRRAVRAAEADAAAANGGPDEL
;
A
#
# COMPACT_ATOMS: atom_id res chain seq x y z
N MET A 1 3.36 7.13 20.70
CA MET A 1 4.20 8.31 21.01
C MET A 1 4.49 9.05 19.71
N VAL A 2 5.02 10.29 19.72
CA VAL A 2 5.38 11.00 18.47
C VAL A 2 6.49 10.24 17.72
N ILE A 3 7.47 9.70 18.45
CA ILE A 3 8.58 8.95 17.86
C ILE A 3 8.11 7.67 17.14
N ASP A 4 7.23 6.86 17.74
CA ASP A 4 6.70 5.65 17.07
C ASP A 4 5.98 5.97 15.74
N LYS A 5 5.39 7.17 15.62
CA LYS A 5 4.78 7.63 14.36
C LYS A 5 5.86 8.01 13.34
N MET A 6 6.90 8.70 13.78
CA MET A 6 8.02 9.10 12.93
C MET A 6 8.79 7.90 12.38
N GLU A 7 9.02 6.86 13.18
CA GLU A 7 9.68 5.61 12.75
C GLU A 7 8.90 4.86 11.65
N ARG A 8 7.58 5.11 11.54
CA ARG A 8 6.69 4.38 10.62
C ARG A 8 6.23 5.20 9.42
N ILE A 9 6.41 6.53 9.48
CA ILE A 9 5.89 7.48 8.48
C ILE A 9 6.55 7.31 7.10
N THR A 10 7.72 6.69 7.02
CA THR A 10 8.47 6.47 5.78
C THR A 10 8.15 5.15 5.09
N THR A 11 7.20 4.36 5.61
CA THR A 11 6.83 3.06 5.04
C THR A 11 5.46 3.12 4.34
N ALA A 12 5.44 3.08 3.00
CA ALA A 12 4.25 3.37 2.20
C ALA A 12 3.04 2.44 2.45
N TRP A 13 3.27 1.19 2.84
CA TRP A 13 2.20 0.22 3.13
C TRP A 13 1.65 0.33 4.55
N ARG A 14 2.29 1.11 5.44
CA ARG A 14 1.78 1.35 6.80
C ARG A 14 0.74 2.46 6.79
N PRO A 15 -0.22 2.46 7.73
CA PRO A 15 -1.17 3.56 7.87
C PRO A 15 -0.49 4.93 8.06
N GLU A 16 0.61 4.99 8.79
CA GLU A 16 1.37 6.24 8.98
C GLU A 16 2.08 6.71 7.71
N GLY A 17 2.46 5.80 6.81
CA GLY A 17 3.18 6.12 5.58
C GLY A 17 2.33 6.13 4.31
N GLU A 18 1.02 5.91 4.41
CA GLU A 18 0.09 5.90 3.27
C GLU A 18 0.19 7.17 2.41
N TRP A 19 0.55 8.30 3.02
CA TRP A 19 0.76 9.57 2.32
C TRP A 19 1.78 9.44 1.16
N ILE A 20 2.77 8.55 1.27
CA ILE A 20 3.76 8.29 0.20
C ILE A 20 3.08 7.73 -1.03
N ALA A 21 2.12 6.81 -0.85
CA ALA A 21 1.40 6.18 -1.94
C ALA A 21 0.33 7.11 -2.56
N ARG A 22 0.04 8.27 -1.96
CA ARG A 22 -0.77 9.34 -2.55
C ARG A 22 0.05 10.30 -3.40
N LEU A 23 1.37 10.17 -3.41
CA LEU A 23 2.26 11.00 -4.19
C LEU A 23 2.73 10.26 -5.44
N ASP A 24 2.93 11.02 -6.50
CA ASP A 24 3.47 10.52 -7.76
C ASP A 24 4.52 11.46 -8.36
N LEU A 25 5.36 10.94 -9.25
CA LEU A 25 6.40 11.71 -9.93
C LEU A 25 5.95 12.10 -11.35
N VAL A 26 5.53 13.35 -11.51
CA VAL A 26 5.02 13.87 -12.79
C VAL A 26 6.08 14.68 -13.54
N GLU A 27 6.10 14.56 -14.86
CA GLU A 27 6.99 15.35 -15.71
C GLU A 27 6.37 16.71 -16.02
N GLU A 28 7.05 17.79 -15.62
CA GLU A 28 6.65 19.17 -15.87
C GLU A 28 7.71 19.85 -16.77
N GLY A 29 7.62 19.62 -18.08
CA GLY A 29 8.59 20.16 -19.04
C GLY A 29 9.94 19.46 -18.93
N ASP A 30 10.98 20.15 -18.48
CA ASP A 30 12.33 19.62 -18.31
C ASP A 30 12.67 19.22 -16.87
N ARG A 31 11.66 19.08 -15.98
CA ARG A 31 11.84 18.72 -14.58
C ARG A 31 10.86 17.64 -14.11
N LEU A 32 11.28 16.92 -13.07
CA LEU A 32 10.41 16.03 -12.31
C LEU A 32 9.80 16.82 -11.14
N ALA A 33 8.49 16.71 -10.97
CA ALA A 33 7.75 17.28 -9.86
C ALA A 33 7.05 16.17 -9.07
N VAL A 34 6.85 16.40 -7.77
CA VAL A 34 6.02 15.54 -6.93
C VAL A 34 4.61 16.12 -6.96
N ALA A 35 3.63 15.32 -7.35
CA ALA A 35 2.22 15.68 -7.35
C ALA A 35 1.43 14.84 -6.34
N GLU A 36 0.43 15.45 -5.71
CA GLU A 36 -0.53 14.75 -4.86
C GLU A 36 -1.71 14.27 -5.71
N MET A 37 -2.03 12.99 -5.57
CA MET A 37 -3.09 12.32 -6.31
C MET A 37 -4.36 12.21 -5.47
N GLU A 38 -5.53 12.12 -6.12
CA GLU A 38 -6.82 12.08 -5.42
C GLU A 38 -7.04 10.79 -4.62
N ALA A 39 -6.35 9.70 -5.01
CA ALA A 39 -6.47 8.38 -4.41
C ALA A 39 -5.11 7.86 -3.92
N VAL A 40 -5.14 6.81 -3.08
CA VAL A 40 -3.94 6.03 -2.75
C VAL A 40 -3.61 5.14 -3.94
N GLY A 41 -2.35 5.12 -4.37
CA GLY A 41 -1.88 4.34 -5.51
C GLY A 41 -1.21 3.03 -5.13
N ASN A 42 -1.06 2.15 -6.11
CA ASN A 42 -0.21 0.97 -6.00
C ASN A 42 1.26 1.42 -5.89
N CYS A 43 1.99 0.90 -4.90
CA CYS A 43 3.36 1.34 -4.66
C CYS A 43 4.35 0.69 -5.65
N GLY A 44 4.46 1.32 -6.83
CA GLY A 44 5.40 0.98 -7.91
C GLY A 44 6.78 1.60 -7.75
N GLY A 45 7.50 1.77 -8.85
CA GLY A 45 8.87 2.32 -8.87
C GLY A 45 8.96 3.77 -8.38
N GLU A 46 7.99 4.61 -8.75
CA GLU A 46 7.95 6.02 -8.38
C GLU A 46 7.60 6.21 -6.91
N CYS A 47 6.56 5.50 -6.42
CA CYS A 47 6.27 5.42 -4.99
C CYS A 47 7.49 4.96 -4.17
N LYS A 48 8.21 3.92 -4.61
CA LYS A 48 9.45 3.45 -3.93
C LYS A 48 10.58 4.48 -3.98
N THR A 49 10.65 5.29 -5.03
CA THR A 49 11.62 6.39 -5.13
C THR A 49 11.29 7.48 -4.11
N ILE A 50 10.01 7.85 -3.97
CA ILE A 50 9.55 8.79 -2.94
C ILE A 50 9.79 8.20 -1.55
N GLN A 51 9.50 6.91 -1.34
CA GLN A 51 9.74 6.22 -0.09
C GLN A 51 11.22 6.27 0.31
N LEU A 52 12.13 6.00 -0.63
CA LEU A 52 13.56 6.10 -0.39
C LEU A 52 13.99 7.52 -0.04
N ALA A 53 13.44 8.53 -0.72
CA ALA A 53 13.70 9.94 -0.39
C ALA A 53 13.15 10.31 1.00
N ALA A 54 11.97 9.79 1.36
CA ALA A 54 11.39 9.98 2.68
C ALA A 54 12.24 9.32 3.77
N GLU A 55 12.81 8.14 3.53
CA GLU A 55 13.73 7.49 4.47
C GLU A 55 14.98 8.33 4.71
N GLN A 56 15.58 8.88 3.65
CA GLN A 56 16.78 9.72 3.76
C GLN A 56 16.50 11.06 4.46
N VAL A 57 15.30 11.64 4.28
CA VAL A 57 14.95 12.95 4.84
C VAL A 57 14.36 12.84 6.25
N VAL A 58 13.54 11.82 6.48
CA VAL A 58 12.72 11.65 7.69
C VAL A 58 13.20 10.48 8.52
N GLY A 59 13.47 9.33 7.91
CA GLY A 59 13.91 8.12 8.63
C GLY A 59 15.26 8.31 9.33
N GLU A 60 16.25 8.87 8.63
CA GLU A 60 17.57 9.17 9.19
C GLU A 60 17.55 10.27 10.28
N HIS A 61 16.45 11.03 10.37
CA HIS A 61 16.30 12.19 11.24
C HIS A 61 15.04 12.13 12.13
N ASP A 62 14.50 10.94 12.32
CA ASP A 62 13.20 10.69 12.93
C ASP A 62 13.09 11.25 14.36
N THR A 63 14.16 11.11 15.13
CA THR A 63 14.30 11.54 16.52
C THR A 63 14.34 13.07 16.61
N ASP A 64 15.16 13.72 15.78
CA ASP A 64 15.25 15.19 15.72
C ASP A 64 13.90 15.80 15.30
N MET A 65 13.25 15.19 14.31
CA MET A 65 11.91 15.60 13.87
C MET A 65 10.86 15.38 14.98
N ALA A 66 10.89 14.24 15.66
CA ALA A 66 9.96 13.94 16.75
C ALA A 66 10.12 14.94 17.90
N GLU A 67 11.34 15.30 18.28
CA GLU A 67 11.60 16.31 19.31
C GLU A 67 11.09 17.69 18.87
N ALA A 68 11.42 18.10 17.64
CA ALA A 68 10.98 19.39 17.11
C ALA A 68 9.45 19.51 17.06
N LEU A 69 8.74 18.43 16.70
CA LEU A 69 7.29 18.35 16.70
C LEU A 69 6.71 18.33 18.12
N PHE A 70 7.30 17.55 19.03
CA PHE A 70 6.83 17.42 20.40
C PHE A 70 6.97 18.72 21.19
N THR A 71 8.08 19.45 21.02
CA THR A 71 8.29 20.73 21.68
C THR A 71 7.39 21.84 21.15
N GLY A 72 6.88 21.71 19.92
CA GLY A 72 5.93 22.64 19.32
C GLY A 72 6.46 24.06 19.12
N LYS A 73 7.79 24.25 19.15
CA LYS A 73 8.43 25.57 19.13
C LYS A 73 8.57 26.18 17.73
N LYS A 74 8.29 25.41 16.68
CA LYS A 74 8.40 25.84 15.28
C LYS A 74 7.02 25.88 14.64
N SER A 75 6.70 26.96 13.94
CA SER A 75 5.56 26.97 13.01
C SER A 75 5.83 26.03 11.83
N ARG A 76 4.79 25.65 11.07
CA ARG A 76 4.93 24.78 9.88
C ARG A 76 5.99 25.27 8.89
N ALA A 77 6.02 26.59 8.62
CA ALA A 77 7.01 27.17 7.70
C ALA A 77 8.44 27.09 8.25
N GLN A 78 8.62 27.38 9.54
CA GLN A 78 9.93 27.27 10.20
C GLN A 78 10.41 25.83 10.28
N PHE A 79 9.50 24.89 10.52
CA PHE A 79 9.79 23.46 10.51
C PHE A 79 10.27 22.99 9.14
N ASN A 80 9.54 23.32 8.07
CA ASN A 80 9.92 22.95 6.71
C ASN A 80 11.27 23.53 6.29
N ASN A 81 11.53 24.80 6.64
CA ASN A 81 12.81 25.44 6.31
C ASN A 81 13.98 24.79 7.06
N TRP A 82 13.83 24.57 8.38
CA TRP A 82 14.81 23.87 9.19
C TRP A 82 15.09 22.46 8.65
N LEU A 83 14.04 21.67 8.41
CA LEU A 83 14.19 20.30 7.90
C LEU A 83 14.93 20.27 6.55
N CYS A 84 14.49 21.09 5.58
CA CYS A 84 15.01 20.97 4.22
C CYS A 84 16.39 21.62 4.00
N TYR A 85 16.69 22.74 4.68
CA TYR A 85 17.93 23.49 4.43
C TYR A 85 18.99 23.25 5.52
N GLU A 86 18.57 23.19 6.79
CA GLU A 86 19.48 23.12 7.93
C GLU A 86 19.81 21.67 8.29
N LEU A 87 18.79 20.82 8.49
CA LEU A 87 18.96 19.45 8.95
C LEU A 87 19.45 18.52 7.83
N THR A 88 18.71 18.41 6.73
CA THR A 88 19.03 17.48 5.63
C THR A 88 19.86 18.12 4.52
N GLY A 89 19.74 19.44 4.34
CA GLY A 89 20.36 20.15 3.23
C GLY A 89 19.79 19.82 1.85
N GLY A 90 18.70 19.05 1.76
CA GLY A 90 18.07 18.64 0.49
C GLY A 90 17.63 19.80 -0.40
N CYS A 91 17.26 20.95 0.17
CA CYS A 91 16.85 22.12 -0.59
C CYS A 91 18.01 23.07 -0.99
N ARG A 92 19.26 22.77 -0.66
CA ARG A 92 20.40 23.70 -0.93
C ARG A 92 20.71 23.86 -2.41
N SER A 93 20.38 22.86 -3.22
CA SER A 93 20.61 22.85 -4.66
C SER A 93 19.30 22.72 -5.41
N LYS A 94 19.22 23.32 -6.60
CA LYS A 94 18.08 23.11 -7.49
C LYS A 94 18.15 21.70 -8.08
N PRO A 95 17.00 21.00 -8.25
CA PRO A 95 16.96 19.74 -8.97
C PRO A 95 17.55 19.88 -10.38
N PRO A 96 18.34 18.88 -10.85
CA PRO A 96 18.86 18.89 -12.21
C PRO A 96 17.72 18.72 -13.24
N PRO A 97 17.89 19.23 -14.47
CA PRO A 97 16.93 19.00 -15.53
C PRO A 97 16.91 17.52 -15.95
N LEU A 98 15.78 17.09 -16.50
CA LEU A 98 15.57 15.75 -17.00
C LEU A 98 16.45 15.46 -18.23
N PRO A 99 17.01 14.25 -18.36
CA PRO A 99 17.65 13.80 -19.59
C PRO A 99 16.66 13.83 -20.76
N LYS A 100 17.11 14.29 -21.93
CA LYS A 100 16.25 14.45 -23.12
C LYS A 100 15.76 13.13 -23.72
N ASP A 101 16.46 12.04 -23.42
CA ASP A 101 16.22 10.68 -23.89
C ASP A 101 15.58 9.78 -22.82
N ARG A 102 15.12 10.37 -21.71
CA ARG A 102 14.40 9.65 -20.66
C ARG A 102 13.05 9.15 -21.19
N THR A 103 12.74 7.89 -20.95
CA THR A 103 11.38 7.36 -21.07
C THR A 103 10.52 7.88 -19.91
N PRO A 104 9.31 8.41 -20.18
CA PRO A 104 8.40 8.82 -19.12
C PRO A 104 8.10 7.71 -18.11
N GLY A 105 7.75 8.12 -16.89
CA GLY A 105 7.32 7.24 -15.82
C GLY A 105 6.07 6.42 -16.17
N PRO A 106 5.83 5.30 -15.46
CA PRO A 106 4.55 4.61 -15.54
C PRO A 106 3.40 5.54 -15.12
N PRO A 107 2.17 5.32 -15.62
CA PRO A 107 1.02 6.08 -15.12
C PRO A 107 0.71 5.70 -13.67
N PHE A 108 0.18 6.65 -12.90
CA PHE A 108 -0.36 6.39 -11.58
C PHE A 108 -1.51 5.39 -11.63
N GLU A 109 -1.40 4.31 -10.84
CA GLU A 109 -2.44 3.28 -10.72
C GLU A 109 -3.12 3.38 -9.35
N PRO A 110 -4.39 3.84 -9.27
CA PRO A 110 -5.11 3.89 -8.00
C PRO A 110 -5.34 2.48 -7.45
N LYS A 111 -5.21 2.33 -6.12
CA LYS A 111 -5.57 1.10 -5.40
C LYS A 111 -7.07 0.86 -5.45
N GLN A 112 -7.46 -0.40 -5.38
CA GLN A 112 -8.86 -0.75 -5.13
C GLN A 112 -9.19 -0.54 -3.66
N GLU A 113 -10.48 -0.34 -3.37
CA GLU A 113 -10.96 -0.18 -2.01
C GLU A 113 -10.64 -1.44 -1.18
N GLY A 114 -9.96 -1.26 -0.05
CA GLY A 114 -9.57 -2.35 0.84
C GLY A 114 -8.17 -2.93 0.59
N ASP A 115 -7.55 -2.66 -0.56
CA ASP A 115 -6.18 -3.13 -0.85
C ASP A 115 -5.16 -2.57 0.15
N GLN A 116 -5.36 -1.34 0.64
CA GLN A 116 -4.47 -0.76 1.66
C GLN A 116 -4.50 -1.53 2.99
N ASN A 117 -5.64 -2.12 3.35
CA ASN A 117 -5.77 -2.91 4.58
C ASN A 117 -5.08 -4.25 4.42
N LEU A 118 -5.20 -4.85 3.23
CA LEU A 118 -4.49 -6.06 2.88
C LEU A 118 -2.98 -5.85 2.92
N ASP A 119 -2.49 -4.76 2.32
CA ASP A 119 -1.06 -4.40 2.33
C ASP A 119 -0.54 -4.17 3.75
N ALA A 120 -1.29 -3.43 4.58
CA ALA A 120 -0.93 -3.19 5.98
C ALA A 120 -0.86 -4.51 6.78
N MET A 121 -1.82 -5.42 6.53
CA MET A 121 -1.82 -6.74 7.15
C MET A 121 -0.61 -7.56 6.70
N LEU A 122 -0.42 -7.73 5.38
CA LEU A 122 0.68 -8.53 4.81
C LEU A 122 2.05 -7.99 5.22
N GLY A 123 2.25 -6.68 5.19
CA GLY A 123 3.48 -6.04 5.66
C GLY A 123 3.70 -6.26 7.15
N GLY A 124 2.65 -6.17 7.98
CA GLY A 124 2.73 -6.45 9.41
C GLY A 124 3.07 -7.91 9.73
N LEU A 125 2.63 -8.86 8.90
CA LEU A 125 3.09 -10.26 8.99
C LEU A 125 4.56 -10.38 8.58
N ALA A 126 4.99 -9.69 7.52
CA ALA A 126 6.37 -9.71 7.07
C ALA A 126 7.35 -9.21 8.14
N ASP A 127 7.02 -8.11 8.84
CA ASP A 127 7.79 -7.58 9.97
C ASP A 127 7.97 -8.58 11.12
N GLN A 128 6.96 -9.43 11.34
CA GLN A 128 6.99 -10.48 12.36
C GLN A 128 7.80 -11.71 11.92
N GLY A 129 8.49 -11.63 10.77
CA GLY A 129 9.24 -12.75 10.18
C GLY A 129 8.34 -13.79 9.50
N LEU A 130 7.04 -13.52 9.38
CA LEU A 130 6.06 -14.38 8.73
C LEU A 130 5.95 -14.13 7.21
N GLY A 131 6.85 -13.31 6.65
CA GLY A 131 6.92 -12.99 5.22
C GLY A 131 7.67 -14.01 4.36
N GLY A 132 8.21 -15.07 4.97
CA GLY A 132 8.88 -16.14 4.23
C GLY A 132 7.90 -16.93 3.37
N SER A 133 8.37 -17.43 2.21
CA SER A 133 7.55 -18.24 1.29
C SER A 133 6.81 -19.36 2.01
N LYS A 134 7.46 -20.06 2.94
CA LYS A 134 6.85 -21.13 3.72
C LYS A 134 5.66 -20.68 4.57
N VAL A 135 5.74 -19.52 5.21
CA VAL A 135 4.65 -19.00 6.05
C VAL A 135 3.53 -18.42 5.20
N ARG A 136 3.88 -17.77 4.08
CA ARG A 136 2.90 -17.37 3.06
C ARG A 136 2.15 -18.58 2.52
N ASP A 137 2.86 -19.64 2.17
CA ASP A 137 2.29 -20.85 1.58
C ASP A 137 1.42 -21.59 2.61
N GLU A 138 1.86 -21.71 3.86
CA GLU A 138 1.05 -22.26 4.97
C GLU A 138 -0.20 -21.42 5.28
N LEU A 139 -0.10 -20.09 5.21
CA LEU A 139 -1.23 -19.19 5.43
C LEU A 139 -2.26 -19.30 4.30
N MET A 140 -1.81 -19.33 3.05
CA MET A 140 -2.69 -19.53 1.89
C MET A 140 -3.35 -20.91 1.90
N GLN A 141 -2.64 -21.94 2.36
CA GLN A 141 -3.17 -23.28 2.55
C GLN A 141 -4.23 -23.35 3.68
N LYS A 142 -4.03 -22.61 4.78
CA LYS A 142 -5.01 -22.49 5.88
C LYS A 142 -6.23 -21.62 5.53
N LEU A 143 -6.07 -20.63 4.67
CA LEU A 143 -7.16 -19.76 4.19
C LEU A 143 -7.97 -20.40 3.05
N GLY A 144 -7.65 -21.64 2.65
CA GLY A 144 -8.43 -22.41 1.68
C GLY A 144 -8.26 -21.97 0.22
N VAL A 145 -7.30 -21.09 -0.07
CA VAL A 145 -6.96 -20.66 -1.44
C VAL A 145 -5.89 -21.61 -1.97
N ALA A 146 -6.30 -22.82 -2.35
CA ALA A 146 -5.41 -23.76 -3.00
C ALA A 146 -5.08 -23.24 -4.42
N ARG A 147 -3.80 -22.99 -4.68
CA ARG A 147 -3.29 -22.77 -6.03
C ARG A 147 -3.46 -24.09 -6.77
N GLU A 148 -4.33 -24.12 -7.77
CA GLU A 148 -4.34 -25.20 -8.77
C GLU A 148 -2.94 -25.21 -9.42
N ALA A 149 -2.09 -26.12 -8.95
CA ALA A 149 -0.87 -26.46 -9.64
C ALA A 149 -1.29 -27.39 -10.78
N GLU A 150 -1.03 -26.93 -12.00
CA GLU A 150 -1.14 -27.73 -13.21
C GLU A 150 -0.28 -29.00 -13.05
N GLU A 151 -0.92 -30.13 -12.79
CA GLU A 151 -0.36 -31.45 -13.05
C GLU A 151 -1.29 -32.18 -14.03
N GLU A 152 -0.63 -32.79 -15.02
CA GLU A 152 -1.19 -33.38 -16.23
C GLU A 152 -2.26 -34.46 -15.96
N GLU A 153 -3.11 -34.64 -16.96
CA GLU A 153 -4.34 -35.45 -17.01
C GLU A 153 -4.26 -36.84 -16.35
N GLU A 154 -5.23 -37.16 -15.48
CA GLU A 154 -5.93 -38.45 -15.49
C GLU A 154 -7.41 -38.23 -15.16
N ALA A 155 -8.28 -38.64 -16.08
CA ALA A 155 -9.72 -38.48 -16.03
C ALA A 155 -10.35 -39.28 -14.87
N GLY A 156 -10.97 -38.56 -13.93
CA GLY A 156 -11.89 -39.12 -12.93
C GLY A 156 -12.96 -38.09 -12.59
N ASP A 157 -14.21 -38.41 -12.89
CA ASP A 157 -15.41 -37.57 -12.87
C ASP A 157 -15.56 -36.75 -11.58
N GLY A 158 -15.01 -35.53 -11.59
CA GLY A 158 -15.07 -34.56 -10.51
C GLY A 158 -15.95 -33.39 -10.93
N MET A 159 -16.98 -33.09 -10.14
CA MET A 159 -17.91 -31.99 -10.39
C MET A 159 -17.12 -30.67 -10.53
N SER A 160 -17.17 -30.02 -11.70
CA SER A 160 -16.33 -28.84 -11.97
C SER A 160 -16.57 -27.72 -10.95
N ALA A 161 -15.57 -26.86 -10.76
CA ALA A 161 -15.68 -25.68 -9.89
C ALA A 161 -16.91 -24.81 -10.25
N ASP A 162 -17.26 -24.71 -11.54
CA ASP A 162 -18.47 -24.02 -12.00
C ASP A 162 -19.75 -24.71 -11.52
N ALA A 163 -19.77 -26.05 -11.50
CA ALA A 163 -20.89 -26.81 -10.96
C ALA A 163 -21.01 -26.70 -9.43
N MET A 164 -19.88 -26.62 -8.72
CA MET A 164 -19.87 -26.37 -7.27
C MET A 164 -20.35 -24.95 -6.96
N LEU A 165 -19.90 -23.94 -7.70
CA LEU A 165 -20.31 -22.55 -7.52
C LEU A 165 -21.80 -22.38 -7.80
N ARG A 166 -22.32 -22.95 -8.91
CA ARG A 166 -23.76 -22.93 -9.21
C ARG A 166 -24.60 -23.63 -8.16
N ARG A 167 -24.07 -24.66 -7.50
CA ARG A 167 -24.75 -25.36 -6.39
C ARG A 167 -24.76 -24.52 -5.12
N ALA A 168 -23.64 -23.88 -4.80
CA ALA A 168 -23.54 -22.98 -3.64
C ALA A 168 -24.46 -21.75 -3.80
N VAL A 169 -24.52 -21.18 -5.00
CA VAL A 169 -25.45 -20.07 -5.30
C VAL A 169 -26.90 -20.51 -5.15
N ARG A 170 -27.30 -21.66 -5.70
CA ARG A 170 -28.67 -22.17 -5.54
C ARG A 170 -29.04 -22.49 -4.09
N ALA A 171 -28.08 -22.97 -3.29
CA ALA A 171 -28.30 -23.23 -1.88
C ALA A 171 -28.50 -21.91 -1.11
N ALA A 172 -27.69 -20.89 -1.39
CA ALA A 172 -27.84 -19.56 -0.82
C ALA A 172 -29.15 -18.87 -1.24
N GLU A 173 -29.59 -19.05 -2.49
CA GLU A 173 -30.88 -18.55 -2.98
C GLU A 173 -32.07 -19.27 -2.32
N ALA A 174 -31.96 -20.58 -2.05
CA ALA A 174 -32.96 -21.35 -1.33
C ALA A 174 -33.06 -20.94 0.15
N ASP A 175 -31.93 -20.67 0.81
CA ASP A 175 -31.89 -20.17 2.20
C ASP A 175 -32.44 -18.73 2.28
N ALA A 176 -32.15 -17.88 1.29
CA ALA A 176 -32.70 -16.53 1.20
C ALA A 176 -34.22 -16.53 0.90
N ALA A 177 -34.72 -17.50 0.13
CA ALA A 177 -36.15 -17.69 -0.10
C ALA A 177 -36.88 -18.22 1.14
N ALA A 178 -36.23 -19.09 1.94
CA ALA A 178 -36.77 -19.57 3.21
C ALA A 178 -36.81 -18.47 4.29
N ALA A 179 -35.85 -17.53 4.26
CA ALA A 179 -35.82 -16.39 5.18
C ALA A 179 -36.89 -15.31 4.89
N ASN A 180 -37.40 -15.24 3.66
CA ASN A 180 -38.45 -14.29 3.25
C ASN A 180 -39.86 -14.91 3.16
N GLY A 181 -40.02 -16.18 3.56
CA GLY A 181 -41.28 -16.92 3.50
C GLY A 181 -41.77 -17.37 4.88
N GLY A 182 -42.39 -16.47 5.64
CA GLY A 182 -43.20 -16.81 6.82
C GLY A 182 -44.03 -15.60 7.29
N PRO A 183 -45.27 -15.80 7.74
CA PRO A 183 -46.46 -15.44 6.96
C PRO A 183 -47.08 -14.09 7.37
N ASP A 184 -47.63 -13.38 6.37
CA ASP A 184 -48.89 -12.64 6.54
C ASP A 184 -49.97 -13.64 6.97
N GLU A 185 -50.61 -13.44 8.13
CA GLU A 185 -52.06 -13.60 8.31
C GLU A 185 -52.52 -13.21 9.73
N LEU A 186 -53.40 -12.20 9.77
CA LEU A 186 -54.49 -11.89 10.71
C LEU A 186 -54.19 -11.45 12.16
#